data_AF-A0A5N4E0W9-F1
#
_entry.id   AF-A0A5N4E0W9-F1
#
_cell.length_a   1.000
_cell.length_b   1.000
_cell.length_c   1.000
_cell.angle_alpha   90.00
_cell.angle_beta   90.00
_cell.angle_gamma   90.00
#
_symmetry.space_group_name_H-M   'P 1'
#
loop_
_entity.id
_entity.type
_entity.pdbx_description
1 polymer ?
#
loop_
_entity_poly.entity_id
_entity_poly.type
_entity_poly.pdbx_seq_one_letter_code
_entity_poly.pdbx_strand_id
1 'polypeptide(L)'
;MIMEGWQEMMEIPKLEATKQNLDYLNSDLEKDLQRLDKANLVLLRKIQEKEETVQSLEREVFLSVGKAREREELIHILSEKEEALRGLEVETAKLEKKKEMLNRNVVEVQKECTIWGMVFQISRRFKNVGLDKETLKQMLAELKVRLQQSTESCANQEKELVKVESDYQSVYQLCEDQAHYIKKKYQEILRQMEKEKEVLLLEKEVFKAQNYSSQIVKPGSILVETIQSNMEKTIIKKQKRIFWYRHFKYLVFMVMIFIRLLGYMLFYLQYINPDLLVDALPMVMSRDALKRLRDVLFPFLTLEVEEVLPH
;
A
#
# COMPACT_ATOMS: atom_id res chain seq x y z
N MET A 1 56.86 -32.36 -83.73
CA MET A 1 55.83 -33.38 -83.99
C MET A 1 55.78 -34.53 -82.99
N ILE A 2 56.76 -35.44 -82.87
CA ILE A 2 56.61 -36.58 -81.91
C ILE A 2 56.70 -36.13 -80.44
N MET A 3 57.51 -35.12 -80.12
CA MET A 3 57.70 -34.65 -78.73
C MET A 3 56.50 -33.83 -78.20
N GLU A 4 55.80 -33.11 -79.06
CA GLU A 4 54.62 -32.29 -78.69
C GLU A 4 53.41 -33.16 -78.33
N GLY A 5 53.19 -34.27 -79.04
CA GLY A 5 52.10 -35.20 -78.76
C GLY A 5 52.26 -35.98 -77.44
N TRP A 6 53.48 -36.19 -76.96
CA TRP A 6 53.74 -36.79 -75.64
C TRP A 6 53.52 -35.82 -74.49
N GLN A 7 53.70 -34.52 -74.73
CA GLN A 7 53.45 -33.46 -73.76
C GLN A 7 51.95 -33.21 -73.60
N GLU A 8 51.20 -33.16 -74.71
CA GLU A 8 49.72 -33.15 -74.70
C GLU A 8 49.12 -34.38 -73.98
N MET A 9 49.65 -35.58 -74.23
CA MET A 9 49.20 -36.81 -73.55
C MET A 9 49.42 -36.79 -72.03
N MET A 10 50.41 -36.05 -71.54
CA MET A 10 50.68 -35.92 -70.09
C MET A 10 49.92 -34.77 -69.43
N GLU A 11 49.50 -33.77 -70.21
CA GLU A 11 48.72 -32.63 -69.71
C GLU A 11 47.22 -32.93 -69.60
N ILE A 12 46.65 -33.74 -70.51
CA ILE A 12 45.23 -34.12 -70.46
C ILE A 12 44.83 -34.77 -69.12
N PRO A 13 45.59 -35.75 -68.56
CA PRO A 13 45.27 -36.33 -67.25
C PRO A 13 45.41 -35.34 -66.09
N LYS A 14 46.34 -34.38 -66.17
CA LYS A 14 46.49 -33.32 -65.17
C LYS A 14 45.32 -32.34 -65.22
N LEU A 15 44.84 -32.01 -66.42
CA LEU A 15 43.63 -31.21 -66.62
C LEU A 15 42.38 -31.93 -66.10
N GLU A 16 42.26 -33.24 -66.35
CA GLU A 16 41.16 -34.06 -65.84
C GLU A 16 41.15 -34.08 -64.30
N ALA A 17 42.31 -34.28 -63.67
CA ALA A 17 42.46 -34.27 -62.22
C ALA A 17 42.17 -32.89 -61.60
N THR A 18 42.60 -31.81 -62.25
CA THR A 18 42.29 -30.44 -61.78
C THR A 18 40.82 -30.10 -61.95
N LYS A 19 40.17 -30.54 -63.03
CA LYS A 19 38.72 -30.41 -63.21
C LYS A 19 37.93 -31.13 -62.11
N GLN A 20 38.28 -32.38 -61.80
CA GLN A 20 37.62 -33.13 -60.72
C GLN A 20 37.78 -32.46 -59.36
N ASN A 21 38.96 -31.90 -59.05
CA ASN A 21 39.18 -31.11 -57.84
C ASN A 21 38.32 -29.84 -57.81
N LEU A 22 38.16 -29.17 -58.95
CA LEU A 22 37.35 -27.97 -59.10
C LEU A 22 35.86 -28.29 -58.92
N ASP A 23 35.39 -29.39 -59.50
CA ASP A 23 34.02 -29.89 -59.34
C ASP A 23 33.72 -30.27 -57.88
N TYR A 24 34.68 -30.91 -57.20
CA TYR A 24 34.57 -31.22 -55.76
C TYR A 24 34.46 -29.94 -54.92
N LEU A 25 35.34 -28.96 -55.17
CA LEU A 25 35.34 -27.69 -54.44
C LEU A 25 34.05 -26.89 -54.67
N ASN A 26 33.55 -26.85 -55.91
CA ASN A 26 32.26 -26.22 -56.22
C ASN A 26 31.10 -26.91 -55.48
N SER A 27 31.09 -28.24 -55.43
CA SER A 27 30.06 -28.98 -54.70
C SER A 27 30.11 -28.69 -53.18
N ASP A 28 31.31 -28.54 -52.62
CA ASP A 28 31.50 -28.22 -51.21
C ASP A 28 31.05 -26.78 -50.90
N LEU A 29 31.42 -25.82 -51.75
CA LEU A 29 30.99 -24.43 -51.63
C LEU A 29 29.47 -24.29 -51.72
N GLU A 30 28.82 -25.02 -52.62
CA GLU A 30 27.36 -25.00 -52.75
C GLU A 30 26.66 -25.58 -51.51
N LYS A 31 27.22 -26.64 -50.90
CA LYS A 31 26.72 -27.16 -49.61
C LYS A 31 26.87 -26.15 -48.49
N ASP A 32 27.99 -25.45 -48.43
CA ASP A 32 28.23 -24.41 -47.42
C ASP A 32 27.31 -23.20 -47.60
N LEU A 33 27.06 -22.76 -48.84
CA LEU A 33 26.06 -21.74 -49.17
C LEU A 33 24.66 -22.16 -48.69
N GLN A 34 24.23 -23.38 -49.02
CA GLN A 34 22.93 -23.91 -48.56
C GLN A 34 22.84 -24.01 -47.03
N ARG A 35 23.97 -24.33 -46.36
CA ARG A 35 24.03 -24.39 -44.89
C ARG A 35 23.92 -23.00 -44.28
N LEU A 36 24.58 -22.01 -44.88
CA LEU A 36 24.51 -20.61 -44.47
C LEU A 36 23.07 -20.08 -44.63
N ASP A 37 22.43 -20.35 -45.77
CA ASP A 37 21.05 -19.93 -46.04
C ASP A 37 20.06 -20.52 -45.03
N LYS A 38 20.21 -21.82 -44.70
CA LYS A 38 19.40 -22.46 -43.66
C LYS A 38 19.61 -21.80 -42.30
N ALA A 39 20.85 -21.48 -41.93
CA ALA A 39 21.15 -20.81 -40.68
C ALA A 39 20.56 -19.38 -40.62
N ASN A 40 20.66 -18.63 -41.72
CA ASN A 40 20.09 -17.29 -41.85
C ASN A 40 18.56 -17.31 -41.75
N LEU A 41 17.89 -18.27 -42.39
CA LEU A 41 16.43 -18.46 -42.25
C LEU A 41 16.00 -18.71 -40.81
N VAL A 42 16.76 -19.52 -40.06
CA VAL A 42 16.49 -19.77 -38.63
C VAL A 42 16.70 -18.51 -37.79
N LEU A 43 17.74 -17.71 -38.09
CA LEU A 43 17.99 -16.45 -37.40
C LEU A 43 16.88 -15.42 -37.69
N LEU A 44 16.44 -15.30 -38.93
CA LEU A 44 15.33 -14.41 -39.31
C LEU A 44 14.05 -14.74 -38.54
N ARG A 45 13.70 -16.02 -38.41
CA ARG A 45 12.54 -16.44 -37.62
C ARG A 45 12.69 -16.06 -36.15
N LYS A 46 13.87 -16.25 -35.56
CA LYS A 46 14.15 -15.84 -34.17
C LYS A 46 14.08 -14.33 -33.99
N ILE A 47 14.55 -13.55 -34.96
CA ILE A 47 14.45 -12.09 -34.93
C ILE A 47 12.99 -11.68 -34.93
N GLN A 48 12.18 -12.26 -35.82
CA GLN A 48 10.75 -11.95 -35.90
C GLN A 48 9.99 -12.32 -34.62
N GLU A 49 10.24 -13.50 -34.04
CA GLU A 49 9.68 -13.89 -32.74
C GLU A 49 10.08 -12.89 -31.64
N LYS A 50 11.33 -12.42 -31.64
CA LYS A 50 11.81 -11.42 -30.67
C LYS A 50 11.13 -10.07 -30.87
N GLU A 51 10.97 -9.62 -32.11
CA GLU A 51 10.28 -8.38 -32.48
C GLU A 51 8.85 -8.37 -31.93
N GLU A 52 8.10 -9.47 -32.12
CA GLU A 52 6.74 -9.62 -31.60
C GLU A 52 6.69 -9.55 -30.06
N THR A 53 7.65 -10.19 -29.38
CA THR A 53 7.72 -10.11 -27.92
C THR A 53 8.07 -8.71 -27.42
N VAL A 54 8.94 -7.98 -28.12
CA VAL A 54 9.28 -6.60 -27.80
C VAL A 54 8.07 -5.70 -27.96
N GLN A 55 7.35 -5.79 -29.08
CA GLN A 55 6.14 -5.01 -29.30
C GLN A 55 5.05 -5.29 -28.26
N SER A 56 4.89 -6.54 -27.82
CA SER A 56 3.96 -6.88 -26.74
C SER A 56 4.34 -6.21 -25.43
N LEU A 57 5.64 -6.23 -25.07
CA LEU A 57 6.14 -5.61 -23.86
C LEU A 57 6.04 -4.08 -23.91
N GLU A 58 6.30 -3.46 -25.06
CA GLU A 58 6.15 -2.01 -25.25
C GLU A 58 4.71 -1.56 -25.01
N ARG A 59 3.72 -2.32 -25.52
CA ARG A 59 2.30 -2.06 -25.24
C ARG A 59 1.97 -2.19 -23.75
N GLU A 60 2.51 -3.21 -23.08
CA GLU A 60 2.30 -3.41 -21.64
C GLU A 60 2.90 -2.28 -20.81
N VAL A 61 4.12 -1.84 -21.14
CA VAL A 61 4.79 -0.70 -20.49
C VAL A 61 3.97 0.58 -20.69
N PHE A 62 3.48 0.85 -21.90
CA PHE A 62 2.65 2.02 -22.18
C PHE A 62 1.38 2.04 -21.31
N LEU A 63 0.68 0.90 -21.21
CA LEU A 63 -0.50 0.77 -20.33
C LEU A 63 -0.14 0.93 -18.83
N SER A 64 1.01 0.40 -18.40
CA SER A 64 1.48 0.53 -17.03
C SER A 64 1.82 1.98 -16.67
N VAL A 65 2.43 2.73 -17.59
CA VAL A 65 2.76 4.15 -17.40
C VAL A 65 1.48 4.99 -17.28
N GLY A 66 0.46 4.72 -18.11
CA GLY A 66 -0.83 5.39 -17.99
C GLY A 66 -1.48 5.19 -16.61
N LYS A 67 -1.51 3.95 -16.12
CA LYS A 67 -2.04 3.62 -14.78
C LYS A 67 -1.22 4.24 -13.63
N ALA A 68 0.10 4.37 -13.82
CA ALA A 68 0.96 5.01 -12.81
C ALA A 68 0.62 6.50 -12.68
N ARG A 69 0.40 7.18 -13.80
CA ARG A 69 -0.01 8.58 -13.82
C ARG A 69 -1.38 8.81 -13.16
N GLU A 70 -2.36 7.97 -13.46
CA GLU A 70 -3.68 8.01 -12.81
C GLU A 70 -3.56 7.85 -11.29
N ARG A 71 -2.70 6.95 -10.82
CA ARG A 71 -2.44 6.79 -9.38
C ARG A 71 -1.81 8.03 -8.76
N GLU A 72 -0.91 8.70 -9.46
CA GLU A 72 -0.25 9.90 -8.97
C GLU A 72 -1.23 11.08 -8.85
N GLU A 73 -2.13 11.24 -9.82
CA GLU A 73 -3.22 12.21 -9.76
C GLU A 73 -4.17 11.92 -8.57
N LEU A 74 -4.51 10.65 -8.33
CA LEU A 74 -5.31 10.26 -7.16
C LEU A 74 -4.60 10.52 -5.83
N ILE A 75 -3.27 10.33 -5.76
CA ILE A 75 -2.48 10.63 -4.56
C ILE A 75 -2.50 12.13 -4.26
N HIS A 76 -2.38 12.97 -5.29
CA HIS A 76 -2.47 14.43 -5.14
C HIS A 76 -3.84 14.84 -4.58
N ILE A 77 -4.93 14.34 -5.18
CA ILE A 77 -6.30 14.62 -4.70
C ILE A 77 -6.50 14.14 -3.26
N LEU A 78 -5.98 12.96 -2.91
CA LEU A 78 -6.06 12.42 -1.55
C LEU A 78 -5.37 13.37 -0.56
N SER A 79 -4.18 13.86 -0.89
CA SER A 79 -3.43 14.80 -0.05
C SER A 79 -4.19 16.09 0.19
N GLU A 80 -4.78 16.68 -0.87
CA GLU A 80 -5.61 17.88 -0.74
C GLU A 80 -6.84 17.65 0.16
N LYS A 81 -7.48 16.48 0.03
CA LYS A 81 -8.63 16.12 0.88
C LYS A 81 -8.23 15.89 2.33
N GLU A 82 -7.08 15.29 2.57
CA GLU A 82 -6.55 15.06 3.92
C GLU A 82 -6.21 16.38 4.61
N GLU A 83 -5.64 17.34 3.89
CA GLU A 83 -5.37 18.69 4.41
C GLU A 83 -6.67 19.43 4.75
N ALA A 84 -7.67 19.37 3.86
CA ALA A 84 -9.00 19.94 4.12
C ALA A 84 -9.67 19.31 5.35
N LEU A 85 -9.54 17.99 5.52
CA LEU A 85 -10.06 17.28 6.69
C LEU A 85 -9.39 17.76 7.99
N ARG A 86 -8.06 17.87 8.00
CA ARG A 86 -7.30 18.42 9.14
C ARG A 86 -7.77 19.82 9.51
N GLY A 87 -8.04 20.67 8.51
CA GLY A 87 -8.59 22.01 8.74
C GLY A 87 -9.96 21.98 9.42
N LEU A 88 -10.85 21.09 8.98
CA LEU A 88 -12.18 20.91 9.57
C LEU A 88 -12.11 20.35 11.00
N GLU A 89 -11.20 19.43 11.29
CA GLU A 89 -10.98 18.89 12.64
C GLU A 89 -10.58 20.00 13.62
N VAL A 90 -9.68 20.90 13.21
CA VAL A 90 -9.24 22.04 14.04
C VAL A 90 -10.40 23.00 14.31
N GLU A 91 -11.19 23.34 13.30
CA GLU A 91 -12.35 24.22 13.49
C GLU A 91 -13.44 23.57 14.35
N THR A 92 -13.65 22.26 14.21
CA THR A 92 -14.56 21.50 15.05
C THR A 92 -14.11 21.52 16.51
N ALA A 93 -12.82 21.31 16.78
CA ALA A 93 -12.27 21.39 18.14
C ALA A 93 -12.38 22.80 18.74
N LYS A 94 -12.21 23.86 17.93
CA LYS A 94 -12.46 25.25 18.38
C LYS A 94 -13.92 25.48 18.73
N LEU A 95 -14.84 24.95 17.93
CA LEU A 95 -16.28 25.09 18.15
C LEU A 95 -16.73 24.33 19.42
N GLU A 96 -16.19 23.14 19.65
CA GLU A 96 -16.40 22.34 20.87
C GLU A 96 -16.01 23.14 22.12
N LYS A 97 -14.81 23.75 22.13
CA LYS A 97 -14.35 24.60 23.24
C LYS A 97 -15.27 25.80 23.49
N LYS A 98 -15.73 26.46 22.42
CA LYS A 98 -16.68 27.58 22.54
C LYS A 98 -18.03 27.12 23.10
N LYS A 99 -18.52 25.97 22.67
CA LYS A 99 -19.76 25.34 23.18
C LYS A 99 -19.63 25.03 24.66
N GLU A 100 -18.52 24.44 25.11
CA GLU A 100 -18.28 24.17 26.53
C GLU A 100 -18.26 25.44 27.38
N MET A 101 -17.57 26.49 26.91
CA MET A 101 -17.52 27.78 27.60
C MET A 101 -18.92 28.41 27.70
N LEU A 102 -19.68 28.40 26.60
CA LEU A 102 -21.05 28.90 26.60
C LEU A 102 -21.94 28.12 27.57
N ASN A 103 -21.81 26.80 27.60
CA ASN A 103 -22.59 25.96 28.51
C ASN A 103 -22.29 26.28 29.98
N ARG A 104 -21.02 26.52 30.34
CA ARG A 104 -20.64 26.98 31.69
C ARG A 104 -21.27 28.33 32.03
N ASN A 105 -21.20 29.29 31.11
CA ASN A 105 -21.80 30.62 31.31
C ASN A 105 -23.32 30.54 31.48
N VAL A 106 -24.00 29.69 30.70
CA VAL A 106 -25.46 29.48 30.84
C VAL A 106 -25.81 28.91 32.21
N VAL A 107 -25.07 27.90 32.68
CA VAL A 107 -25.27 27.31 34.03
C VAL A 107 -25.03 28.34 35.13
N GLU A 108 -24.02 29.20 35.00
CA GLU A 108 -23.73 30.26 35.96
C GLU A 108 -24.85 31.33 35.99
N VAL A 109 -25.28 31.82 34.83
CA VAL A 109 -26.40 32.76 34.72
C VAL A 109 -27.69 32.15 35.28
N GLN A 110 -27.93 30.86 35.05
CA GLN A 110 -29.08 30.15 35.61
C GLN A 110 -29.00 30.10 37.15
N LYS A 111 -27.83 29.81 37.72
CA LYS A 111 -27.62 29.85 39.18
C LYS A 111 -27.88 31.25 39.74
N GLU A 112 -27.28 32.28 39.16
CA GLU A 112 -27.51 33.67 39.55
C GLU A 112 -28.99 34.03 39.49
N CYS A 113 -29.69 33.65 38.43
CA CYS A 113 -31.12 33.91 38.29
C CYS A 113 -31.95 33.19 39.37
N THR A 114 -31.60 31.94 39.72
CA THR A 114 -32.25 31.22 40.82
C THR A 114 -31.98 31.87 42.18
N ILE A 115 -30.75 32.31 42.44
CA ILE A 115 -30.37 32.99 43.69
C ILE A 115 -31.12 34.32 43.78
N TRP A 116 -31.11 35.12 42.73
CA TRP A 116 -31.82 36.40 42.67
C TRP A 116 -33.33 36.21 42.83
N GLY A 117 -33.90 35.14 42.23
CA GLY A 117 -35.30 34.75 42.43
C GLY A 117 -35.61 34.41 43.89
N MET A 118 -34.74 33.67 44.60
CA MET A 118 -34.89 33.38 46.03
C MET A 118 -34.77 34.64 46.88
N VAL A 119 -33.75 35.48 46.63
CA VAL A 119 -33.54 36.76 47.33
C VAL A 119 -34.72 37.70 47.12
N PHE A 120 -35.26 37.77 45.90
CA PHE A 120 -36.44 38.57 45.59
C PHE A 120 -37.69 38.05 46.33
N GLN A 121 -37.89 36.73 46.41
CA GLN A 121 -38.98 36.15 47.20
C GLN A 121 -38.83 36.45 48.70
N ILE A 122 -37.63 36.34 49.25
CA ILE A 122 -37.32 36.68 50.63
C ILE A 122 -37.58 38.16 50.89
N SER A 123 -37.05 39.05 50.04
CA SER A 123 -37.24 40.50 50.16
C SER A 123 -38.73 40.89 50.05
N ARG A 124 -39.48 40.28 49.13
CA ARG A 124 -40.94 40.46 49.01
C ARG A 124 -41.68 39.96 50.25
N ARG A 125 -41.25 38.85 50.85
CA ARG A 125 -41.81 38.34 52.11
C ARG A 125 -41.53 39.29 53.27
N PHE A 126 -40.31 39.81 53.40
CA PHE A 126 -39.93 40.74 54.48
C PHE A 126 -40.54 42.15 54.34
N LYS A 127 -40.81 42.62 53.12
CA LYS A 127 -41.48 43.92 52.88
C LYS A 127 -42.97 43.93 53.30
N ASN A 128 -43.56 42.74 53.52
CA ASN A 128 -44.99 42.57 53.82
C ASN A 128 -45.25 42.06 55.24
N VAL A 129 -44.36 42.29 56.21
CA VAL A 129 -44.55 41.83 57.59
C VAL A 129 -44.80 42.97 58.57
N GLY A 130 -46.06 43.40 58.61
CA GLY A 130 -46.80 43.37 59.88
C GLY A 130 -47.71 42.14 59.82
N LEU A 131 -47.18 40.95 60.16
CA LEU A 131 -47.95 39.69 60.02
C LEU A 131 -48.76 39.42 61.27
N ASP A 132 -50.07 39.58 61.13
CA ASP A 132 -51.07 38.97 62.00
C ASP A 132 -51.08 37.43 61.83
N LYS A 133 -51.44 36.73 62.91
CA LYS A 133 -51.44 35.27 63.08
C LYS A 133 -52.34 34.56 62.06
N GLU A 134 -53.37 35.23 61.57
CA GLU A 134 -54.30 34.68 60.58
C GLU A 134 -53.70 34.63 59.18
N THR A 135 -52.92 35.63 58.78
CA THR A 135 -52.21 35.66 57.49
C THR A 135 -51.15 34.56 57.38
N LEU A 136 -50.47 34.24 58.49
CA LEU A 136 -49.51 33.14 58.55
C LEU A 136 -50.17 31.76 58.38
N LYS A 137 -51.36 31.55 58.96
CA LYS A 137 -52.11 30.30 58.76
C LYS A 137 -52.53 30.11 57.30
N GLN A 138 -52.96 31.18 56.63
CA GLN A 138 -53.37 31.12 55.23
C GLN A 138 -52.18 30.81 54.31
N MET A 139 -51.02 31.44 54.53
CA MET A 139 -49.79 31.12 53.79
C MET A 139 -49.33 29.68 54.04
N LEU A 140 -49.46 29.17 55.26
CA LEU A 140 -49.11 27.79 55.59
C LEU A 140 -50.00 26.79 54.86
N ALA A 141 -51.32 27.06 54.80
CA ALA A 141 -52.26 26.22 54.05
C ALA A 141 -51.94 26.21 52.55
N GLU A 142 -51.65 27.38 51.95
CA GLU A 142 -51.29 27.48 50.54
C GLU A 142 -49.97 26.76 50.21
N LEU A 143 -48.95 26.90 51.07
CA LEU A 143 -47.69 26.19 50.93
C LEU A 143 -47.87 24.67 51.03
N LYS A 144 -48.76 24.20 51.90
CA LYS A 144 -49.08 22.77 52.03
C LYS A 144 -49.74 22.21 50.77
N VAL A 145 -50.67 22.95 50.16
CA VAL A 145 -51.32 22.56 48.89
C VAL A 145 -50.29 22.53 47.75
N ARG A 146 -49.44 23.55 47.64
CA ARG A 146 -48.38 23.59 46.61
C ARG A 146 -47.36 22.47 46.77
N LEU A 147 -47.01 22.15 48.01
CA LEU A 147 -46.12 21.03 48.32
C LEU A 147 -46.74 19.71 47.86
N GLN A 148 -48.02 19.48 48.19
CA GLN A 148 -48.74 18.28 47.77
C GLN A 148 -48.84 18.16 46.24
N GLN A 149 -49.19 19.25 45.54
CA GLN A 149 -49.21 19.29 44.08
C GLN A 149 -47.84 18.99 43.46
N SER A 150 -46.76 19.50 44.04
CA SER A 150 -45.40 19.21 43.58
C SER A 150 -45.00 17.75 43.83
N THR A 151 -45.44 17.16 44.95
CA THR A 151 -45.20 15.73 45.25
C THR A 151 -45.93 14.83 44.26
N GLU A 152 -47.19 15.14 43.92
CA GLU A 152 -47.96 14.39 42.92
C GLU A 152 -47.34 14.52 41.51
N SER A 153 -46.88 15.72 41.13
CA SER A 153 -46.16 15.92 39.88
C SER A 153 -44.83 15.16 39.83
N CYS A 154 -44.10 15.10 40.94
CA CYS A 154 -42.85 14.35 41.04
C CYS A 154 -43.09 12.85 40.87
N ALA A 155 -44.12 12.30 41.54
CA ALA A 155 -44.51 10.90 41.41
C ALA A 155 -44.97 10.55 39.98
N ASN A 156 -45.63 11.47 39.27
CA ASN A 156 -45.99 11.27 37.87
C ASN A 156 -44.75 11.29 36.95
N GLN A 157 -43.81 12.20 37.19
CA GLN A 157 -42.57 12.29 36.42
C GLN A 157 -41.67 11.05 36.62
N GLU A 158 -41.62 10.52 37.84
CA GLU A 158 -40.89 9.28 38.16
C GLU A 158 -41.46 8.07 37.39
N LYS A 159 -42.78 7.96 37.26
CA LYS A 159 -43.43 6.91 36.45
C LYS A 159 -43.08 7.02 34.96
N GLU A 160 -43.07 8.23 34.41
CA GLU A 160 -42.66 8.46 33.01
C GLU A 160 -41.18 8.12 32.80
N LEU A 161 -40.31 8.43 33.77
CA LEU A 161 -38.89 8.07 33.70
C LEU A 161 -38.68 6.55 33.69
N VAL A 162 -39.38 5.80 34.55
CA VAL A 162 -39.31 4.34 34.56
C VAL A 162 -39.77 3.75 33.22
N LYS A 163 -40.79 4.34 32.59
CA LYS A 163 -41.25 3.91 31.26
C LYS A 163 -40.18 4.17 30.19
N VAL A 164 -39.58 5.36 30.18
CA VAL A 164 -38.52 5.71 29.22
C VAL A 164 -37.28 4.83 29.41
N GLU A 165 -36.93 4.51 30.66
CA GLU A 165 -35.82 3.60 30.98
C GLU A 165 -36.09 2.18 30.44
N SER A 166 -37.30 1.67 30.63
CA SER A 166 -37.75 0.39 30.05
C SER A 166 -37.69 0.40 28.52
N ASP A 167 -38.20 1.46 27.89
CA ASP A 167 -38.18 1.60 26.42
C ASP A 167 -36.74 1.66 25.91
N TYR A 168 -35.85 2.41 26.56
CA TYR A 168 -34.43 2.47 26.22
C TYR A 168 -33.75 1.11 26.34
N GLN A 169 -34.01 0.36 27.42
CA GLN A 169 -33.46 -0.97 27.62
C GLN A 169 -33.90 -1.95 26.53
N SER A 170 -35.16 -1.85 26.07
CA SER A 170 -35.66 -2.65 24.96
C SER A 170 -34.96 -2.35 23.63
N VAL A 171 -34.75 -1.05 23.33
CA VAL A 171 -34.03 -0.61 22.13
C VAL A 171 -32.56 -1.05 22.19
N TYR A 172 -31.94 -0.98 23.36
CA TYR A 172 -30.57 -1.44 23.56
C TYR A 172 -30.42 -2.93 23.24
N GLN A 173 -31.32 -3.78 23.75
CA GLN A 173 -31.31 -5.22 23.44
C GLN A 173 -31.50 -5.49 21.94
N LEU A 174 -32.42 -4.79 21.27
CA LEU A 174 -32.60 -4.90 19.83
C LEU A 174 -31.33 -4.53 19.05
N CYS A 175 -30.62 -3.48 19.49
CA CYS A 175 -29.35 -3.08 18.90
C CYS A 175 -28.26 -4.15 19.09
N GLU A 176 -28.16 -4.78 20.27
CA GLU A 176 -27.23 -5.89 20.50
C GLU A 176 -27.55 -7.10 19.61
N ASP A 177 -28.82 -7.50 19.54
CA ASP A 177 -29.27 -8.62 18.71
C ASP A 177 -28.98 -8.36 17.22
N GLN A 178 -29.24 -7.14 16.75
CA GLN A 178 -28.93 -6.74 15.38
C GLN A 178 -27.41 -6.76 15.12
N ALA A 179 -26.60 -6.29 16.05
CA ALA A 179 -25.14 -6.33 15.93
C ALA A 179 -24.63 -7.78 15.86
N HIS A 180 -25.17 -8.68 16.69
CA HIS A 180 -24.85 -10.09 16.66
C HIS A 180 -25.27 -10.77 15.35
N TYR A 181 -26.47 -10.47 14.85
CA TYR A 181 -26.95 -10.97 13.57
C TYR A 181 -26.05 -10.53 12.42
N ILE A 182 -25.71 -9.24 12.37
CA ILE A 182 -24.80 -8.68 11.38
C ILE A 182 -23.44 -9.39 11.45
N LYS A 183 -22.85 -9.49 12.64
CA LYS A 183 -21.56 -10.18 12.84
C LYS A 183 -21.61 -11.62 12.33
N LYS A 184 -22.66 -12.36 12.67
CA LYS A 184 -22.84 -13.75 12.22
C LYS A 184 -23.00 -13.85 10.70
N LYS A 185 -23.75 -12.93 10.08
CA LYS A 185 -23.93 -12.88 8.62
C LYS A 185 -22.62 -12.57 7.89
N TYR A 186 -21.85 -11.59 8.36
CA TYR A 186 -20.54 -11.28 7.77
C TYR A 186 -19.58 -12.47 7.87
N GLN A 187 -19.54 -13.16 9.01
CA GLN A 187 -18.70 -14.34 9.18
C GLN A 187 -19.10 -15.49 8.24
N GLU A 188 -20.40 -15.69 7.99
CA GLU A 188 -20.86 -16.70 7.04
C GLU A 188 -20.49 -16.35 5.59
N ILE A 189 -20.63 -15.08 5.19
CA ILE A 189 -20.22 -14.62 3.84
C ILE A 189 -18.72 -14.83 3.63
N LEU A 190 -17.89 -14.52 4.63
CA LEU A 190 -16.45 -14.77 4.57
C LEU A 190 -16.15 -16.26 4.35
N ARG A 191 -16.84 -17.15 5.08
CA ARG A 191 -16.70 -18.60 4.91
C ARG A 191 -17.14 -19.07 3.52
N GLN A 192 -18.19 -18.47 2.96
CA GLN A 192 -18.67 -18.80 1.62
C GLN A 192 -17.65 -18.39 0.54
N MET A 193 -17.08 -17.19 0.63
CA MET A 193 -16.04 -16.73 -0.30
C MET A 193 -14.78 -17.61 -0.24
N GLU A 194 -14.40 -18.09 0.95
CA GLU A 194 -13.28 -19.02 1.10
C GLU A 194 -13.54 -20.35 0.37
N LYS A 195 -14.75 -20.92 0.55
CA LYS A 195 -15.16 -22.13 -0.19
C LYS A 195 -15.21 -21.91 -1.70
N GLU A 196 -15.74 -20.79 -2.16
CA GLU A 196 -15.77 -20.46 -3.60
C GLU A 196 -14.36 -20.34 -4.17
N LYS A 197 -13.42 -19.76 -3.42
CA LYS A 197 -12.02 -19.70 -3.80
C LYS A 197 -11.39 -21.09 -3.88
N GLU A 198 -11.69 -22.00 -2.95
CA GLU A 198 -11.23 -23.38 -3.00
C GLU A 198 -11.79 -24.11 -4.23
N VAL A 199 -13.09 -23.96 -4.52
CA VAL A 199 -13.72 -24.55 -5.72
C VAL A 199 -13.07 -24.02 -7.00
N LEU A 200 -12.83 -22.71 -7.11
CA LEU A 200 -12.14 -22.12 -8.27
C LEU A 200 -10.71 -22.66 -8.45
N LEU A 201 -9.99 -22.91 -7.35
CA LEU A 201 -8.66 -23.54 -7.41
C LEU A 201 -8.75 -24.99 -7.88
N LEU A 202 -9.71 -25.76 -7.37
CA LEU A 202 -9.97 -27.14 -7.79
C LEU A 202 -10.37 -27.21 -9.26
N GLU A 203 -11.28 -26.35 -9.73
CA GLU A 203 -11.66 -26.25 -11.15
C GLU A 203 -10.44 -25.96 -12.02
N LYS A 204 -9.58 -25.02 -11.62
CA LYS A 204 -8.34 -24.72 -12.34
C LYS A 204 -7.40 -25.93 -12.41
N GLU A 205 -7.35 -26.77 -11.37
CA GLU A 205 -6.59 -28.01 -11.38
C GLU A 205 -7.22 -29.08 -12.27
N VAL A 206 -8.56 -29.21 -12.27
CA VAL A 206 -9.30 -30.08 -13.17
C VAL A 206 -9.08 -29.67 -14.64
N PHE A 207 -9.15 -28.38 -14.96
CA PHE A 207 -8.84 -27.85 -16.29
C PHE A 207 -7.39 -28.16 -16.71
N LYS A 208 -6.43 -28.05 -15.79
CA LYS A 208 -5.04 -28.46 -16.07
C LYS A 208 -4.97 -29.95 -16.37
N ALA A 209 -5.54 -30.81 -15.51
CA ALA A 209 -5.52 -32.25 -15.68
C ALA A 209 -6.20 -32.69 -16.99
N GLN A 210 -7.32 -32.06 -17.36
CA GLN A 210 -8.02 -32.32 -18.61
C GLN A 210 -7.20 -31.87 -19.83
N ASN A 211 -6.50 -30.74 -19.76
CA ASN A 211 -5.58 -30.31 -20.81
C ASN A 211 -4.41 -31.28 -21.00
N TYR A 212 -3.83 -31.79 -19.90
CA TYR A 212 -2.80 -32.83 -20.00
C TYR A 212 -3.35 -34.15 -20.56
N SER A 213 -4.57 -34.54 -20.18
CA SER A 213 -5.25 -35.74 -20.71
C SER A 213 -5.57 -35.63 -22.21
N SER A 214 -6.00 -34.46 -22.67
CA SER A 214 -6.22 -34.19 -24.10
C SER A 214 -4.94 -34.26 -24.94
N GLN A 215 -3.77 -34.14 -24.29
CA GLN A 215 -2.45 -34.27 -24.90
C GLN A 215 -1.92 -35.73 -24.92
N ILE A 216 -2.63 -36.69 -24.31
CA ILE A 216 -2.20 -38.10 -24.17
C ILE A 216 -2.71 -39.00 -25.31
N VAL A 217 -3.33 -38.48 -26.37
CA VAL A 217 -3.65 -39.29 -27.56
C VAL A 217 -2.51 -39.26 -28.59
N LYS A 218 -1.48 -40.07 -28.30
CA LYS A 218 -0.76 -41.00 -29.20
C LYS A 218 0.56 -41.45 -28.51
N PRO A 219 0.62 -42.70 -28.00
CA PRO A 219 1.83 -43.21 -27.38
C PRO A 219 2.81 -43.66 -28.45
N GLY A 220 3.94 -42.96 -28.55
CA GLY A 220 5.04 -43.33 -29.43
C GLY A 220 5.80 -42.14 -29.96
N SER A 221 6.77 -41.64 -29.19
CA SER A 221 8.09 -41.22 -29.71
C SER A 221 8.87 -40.48 -28.61
N ILE A 222 10.19 -40.54 -28.77
CA ILE A 222 11.33 -39.87 -28.13
C ILE A 222 11.10 -38.39 -27.71
N LEU A 223 9.98 -37.79 -28.15
CA LEU A 223 9.54 -36.43 -27.83
C LEU A 223 9.11 -36.27 -26.36
N VAL A 224 8.48 -37.26 -25.73
CA VAL A 224 7.96 -37.15 -24.35
C VAL A 224 9.09 -37.01 -23.32
N GLU A 225 10.16 -37.80 -23.44
CA GLU A 225 11.34 -37.67 -22.57
C GLU A 225 12.11 -36.36 -22.80
N THR A 226 12.13 -35.86 -24.04
CA THR A 226 12.77 -34.58 -24.38
C THR A 226 11.97 -33.38 -23.85
N ILE A 227 10.63 -33.48 -23.83
CA ILE A 227 9.75 -32.47 -23.24
C ILE A 227 9.87 -32.51 -21.70
N GLN A 228 9.86 -33.71 -21.10
CA GLN A 228 9.98 -33.90 -19.65
C GLN A 228 11.32 -33.35 -19.12
N SER A 229 12.44 -33.68 -19.77
CA SER A 229 13.77 -33.21 -19.36
C SER A 229 13.97 -31.70 -19.56
N ASN A 230 13.35 -31.08 -20.57
CA ASN A 230 13.35 -29.63 -20.73
C ASN A 230 12.47 -28.94 -19.68
N MET A 231 11.33 -29.53 -19.32
CA MET A 231 10.48 -29.02 -18.25
C MET A 231 11.18 -29.08 -16.88
N GLU A 232 11.85 -30.19 -16.55
CA GLU A 232 12.65 -30.30 -15.32
C GLU A 232 13.77 -29.25 -15.25
N LYS A 233 14.52 -29.03 -16.34
CA LYS A 233 15.52 -27.94 -16.41
C LYS A 233 14.91 -26.56 -16.20
N THR A 234 13.68 -26.35 -16.67
CA THR A 234 12.98 -25.07 -16.53
C THR A 234 12.45 -24.87 -15.10
N ILE A 235 11.97 -25.92 -14.45
CA ILE A 235 11.53 -25.92 -13.05
C ILE A 235 12.70 -25.65 -12.12
N ILE A 236 13.84 -26.33 -12.31
CA ILE A 236 15.06 -26.11 -11.52
C ILE A 236 15.59 -24.68 -11.69
N LYS A 237 15.56 -24.12 -12.91
CA LYS A 237 15.93 -22.71 -13.17
C LYS A 237 14.98 -21.73 -12.48
N LYS A 238 13.66 -21.97 -12.52
CA LYS A 238 12.67 -21.12 -11.85
C LYS A 238 12.83 -21.19 -10.32
N GLN A 239 13.07 -22.37 -9.77
CA GLN A 239 13.29 -22.57 -8.34
C GLN A 239 14.56 -21.88 -7.85
N LYS A 240 15.67 -21.95 -8.60
CA LYS A 240 16.90 -21.19 -8.31
C LYS A 240 16.66 -19.67 -8.33
N ARG A 241 15.84 -19.16 -9.27
CA ARG A 241 15.51 -17.73 -9.37
C ARG A 241 14.66 -17.26 -8.18
N ILE A 242 13.67 -18.05 -7.75
CA ILE A 242 12.84 -17.74 -6.59
C ILE A 242 13.68 -17.77 -5.30
N PHE A 243 14.58 -18.75 -5.17
CA PHE A 243 15.51 -18.84 -4.05
C PHE A 243 16.43 -17.62 -3.99
N TRP A 244 17.00 -17.20 -5.13
CA TRP A 244 17.82 -15.99 -5.24
C TRP A 244 17.05 -14.72 -4.89
N TYR A 245 15.82 -14.57 -5.41
CA TYR A 245 14.98 -13.42 -5.10
C TYR A 245 14.66 -13.33 -3.60
N ARG A 246 14.39 -14.47 -2.95
CA ARG A 246 14.15 -14.52 -1.51
C ARG A 246 15.40 -14.08 -0.73
N HIS A 247 16.57 -14.58 -1.09
CA HIS A 247 17.84 -14.19 -0.44
C HIS A 247 18.18 -12.72 -0.68
N PHE A 248 17.94 -12.22 -1.89
CA PHE A 248 18.15 -10.82 -2.23
C PHE A 248 17.24 -9.90 -1.40
N LYS A 249 15.96 -10.26 -1.24
CA LYS A 249 15.02 -9.50 -0.39
C LYS A 249 15.46 -9.45 1.07
N TYR A 250 15.95 -10.58 1.62
CA TYR A 250 16.51 -10.61 2.98
C TYR A 250 17.77 -9.76 3.10
N LEU A 251 18.65 -9.79 2.10
CA LEU A 251 19.88 -9.02 2.10
C LEU A 251 19.60 -7.51 2.05
N VAL A 252 18.68 -7.07 1.20
CA VAL A 252 18.21 -5.67 1.14
C VAL A 252 17.61 -5.25 2.49
N PHE A 253 16.81 -6.11 3.12
CA PHE A 253 16.23 -5.83 4.43
C PHE A 253 17.29 -5.67 5.52
N MET A 254 18.31 -6.54 5.53
CA MET A 254 19.43 -6.42 6.48
C MET A 254 20.24 -5.14 6.27
N VAL A 255 20.49 -4.75 5.02
CA VAL A 255 21.18 -3.49 4.69
C VAL A 255 20.37 -2.28 5.18
N MET A 256 19.05 -2.29 4.98
CA MET A 256 18.18 -1.19 5.43
C MET A 256 18.17 -1.05 6.95
N ILE A 257 18.12 -2.17 7.69
CA ILE A 257 18.23 -2.16 9.16
C ILE A 257 19.62 -1.64 9.58
N PHE A 258 20.68 -2.07 8.90
CA PHE A 258 22.04 -1.65 9.21
C PHE A 258 22.23 -0.15 9.01
N ILE A 259 21.72 0.42 7.91
CA ILE A 259 21.71 1.87 7.66
C ILE A 259 20.93 2.60 8.76
N ARG A 260 19.78 2.05 9.18
CA ARG A 260 18.97 2.64 10.26
C ARG A 260 19.71 2.62 11.61
N LEU A 261 20.40 1.53 11.94
CA LEU A 261 21.24 1.42 13.14
C LEU A 261 22.44 2.37 13.09
N LEU A 262 23.11 2.49 11.95
CA LEU A 262 24.17 3.48 11.74
C LEU A 262 23.64 4.90 11.93
N GLY A 263 22.45 5.20 11.42
CA GLY A 263 21.76 6.46 11.66
C GLY A 263 21.58 6.73 13.14
N TYR A 264 21.04 5.77 13.90
CA TYR A 264 20.89 5.92 15.36
C TYR A 264 22.22 6.13 16.09
N MET A 265 23.29 5.44 15.69
CA MET A 265 24.63 5.64 16.25
C MET A 265 25.17 7.05 15.94
N LEU A 266 25.00 7.54 14.70
CA LEU A 266 25.41 8.89 14.32
C LEU A 266 24.61 9.96 15.08
N PHE A 267 23.29 9.79 15.20
CA PHE A 267 22.44 10.68 16.00
C PHE A 267 22.81 10.66 17.49
N TYR A 268 23.15 9.50 18.04
CA TYR A 268 23.57 9.38 19.43
C TYR A 268 24.95 10.01 19.68
N LEU A 269 25.89 9.85 18.74
CA LEU A 269 27.18 10.55 18.79
C LEU A 269 26.98 12.07 18.72
N GLN A 270 26.11 12.55 17.83
CA GLN A 270 25.80 13.97 17.68
C GLN A 270 25.06 14.55 18.90
N TYR A 271 24.26 13.74 19.58
CA TYR A 271 23.59 14.11 20.83
C TYR A 271 24.56 14.23 22.02
N ILE A 272 25.58 13.37 22.09
CA ILE A 272 26.59 13.41 23.16
C ILE A 272 27.62 14.53 22.94
N ASN A 273 28.07 14.73 21.70
CA ASN A 273 28.97 15.82 21.33
C ASN A 273 28.62 16.34 19.93
N PRO A 274 27.97 17.52 19.83
CA PRO A 274 27.60 18.09 18.53
C PRO A 274 28.82 18.47 17.68
N ASP A 275 29.96 18.79 18.32
CA ASP A 275 31.18 19.24 17.64
C ASP A 275 32.08 18.09 17.16
N LEU A 276 31.86 16.85 17.62
CA LEU A 276 32.74 15.72 17.29
C LEU A 276 32.71 15.36 15.80
N LEU A 277 31.56 15.45 15.15
CA LEU A 277 31.42 15.22 13.71
C LEU A 277 31.98 16.41 12.92
N VAL A 278 31.87 17.64 13.41
CA VAL A 278 32.37 18.84 12.72
C VAL A 278 33.90 18.89 12.80
N ASP A 279 34.50 18.47 13.91
CA ASP A 279 35.94 18.50 14.13
C ASP A 279 36.67 17.26 13.57
N ALA A 280 36.06 16.07 13.63
CA ALA A 280 36.70 14.84 13.14
C ALA A 280 36.56 14.63 11.63
N LEU A 281 35.51 15.15 10.99
CA LEU A 281 35.24 14.94 9.57
C LEU A 281 36.29 15.59 8.64
N PRO A 282 36.79 16.83 8.90
CA PRO A 282 37.92 17.40 8.17
C PRO A 282 39.25 16.68 8.44
N MET A 283 39.37 16.02 9.59
CA MET A 283 40.58 15.33 10.03
C MET A 283 40.69 13.91 9.45
N VAL A 284 39.56 13.27 9.14
CA VAL A 284 39.49 11.89 8.62
C VAL A 284 39.24 11.86 7.09
N MET A 285 38.61 12.89 6.51
CA MET A 285 38.36 12.95 5.06
C MET A 285 39.23 13.98 4.34
N SER A 286 39.77 13.62 3.17
CA SER A 286 40.47 14.55 2.29
C SER A 286 39.51 15.64 1.79
N ARG A 287 40.05 16.85 1.53
CA ARG A 287 39.27 18.02 1.08
C ARG A 287 38.35 17.73 -0.11
N ASP A 288 38.78 16.86 -1.03
CA ASP A 288 37.99 16.45 -2.20
C ASP A 288 36.81 15.54 -1.86
N ALA A 289 36.97 14.62 -0.89
CA ALA A 289 35.89 13.76 -0.45
C ALA A 289 34.82 14.56 0.31
N LEU A 290 35.24 15.54 1.12
CA LEU A 290 34.34 16.44 1.84
C LEU A 290 33.50 17.30 0.87
N LYS A 291 34.14 17.80 -0.20
CA LYS A 291 33.46 18.59 -1.24
C LYS A 291 32.40 17.75 -1.98
N ARG A 292 32.72 16.51 -2.34
CA ARG A 292 31.75 15.59 -2.98
C ARG A 292 30.61 15.20 -2.05
N LEU A 293 30.89 15.00 -0.76
CA LEU A 293 29.86 14.68 0.24
C LEU A 293 28.89 15.85 0.41
N ARG A 294 29.40 17.09 0.46
CA ARG A 294 28.59 18.31 0.50
C ARG A 294 27.66 18.40 -0.71
N ASP A 295 28.17 18.15 -1.91
CA ASP A 295 27.38 18.25 -3.14
C ASP A 295 26.27 17.17 -3.20
N VAL A 296 26.46 16.01 -2.55
CA VAL A 296 25.45 14.94 -2.45
C VAL A 296 24.40 15.19 -1.37
N LEU A 297 24.77 15.85 -0.27
CA LEU A 297 23.88 16.13 0.86
C LEU A 297 23.07 17.43 0.71
N PHE A 298 23.55 18.36 -0.12
CA PHE A 298 22.91 19.66 -0.36
C PHE A 298 21.42 19.62 -0.76
N PRO A 299 20.90 18.60 -1.46
CA PRO A 299 19.46 18.52 -1.76
C PRO A 299 18.57 18.18 -0.54
N PHE A 300 19.13 17.67 0.55
CA PHE A 300 18.37 17.12 1.68
C PHE A 300 18.53 17.88 2.99
N LEU A 301 19.54 18.75 3.11
CA LEU A 301 19.84 19.51 4.32
C LEU A 301 19.98 20.99 3.94
N THR A 302 18.86 21.73 3.97
CA THR A 302 18.86 23.18 4.14
C THR A 302 19.38 23.49 5.55
N LEU A 303 20.68 23.31 5.78
CA LEU A 303 21.34 23.88 6.94
C LEU A 303 21.66 25.34 6.57
N GLU A 304 20.84 26.27 7.06
CA GLU A 304 21.24 27.66 7.26
C GLU A 304 22.44 27.67 8.20
N VAL A 305 23.65 27.63 7.66
CA VAL A 305 24.87 27.99 8.39
C VAL A 305 25.72 28.84 7.46
N GLU A 306 25.33 30.10 7.32
CA GLU A 306 26.03 31.12 6.55
C GLU A 306 27.17 31.79 7.34
N GLU A 307 27.58 31.27 8.51
CA GLU A 307 28.47 32.02 9.42
C GLU A 307 29.72 31.33 9.96
N VAL A 308 30.14 30.15 9.45
CA VAL A 308 31.34 29.50 10.01
C VAL A 308 32.34 29.05 8.95
N LEU A 309 33.04 30.02 8.35
CA LEU A 309 34.42 29.88 7.89
C LEU A 309 35.02 31.28 7.64
N PRO A 310 36.13 31.68 8.30
CA PRO A 310 36.86 32.89 7.90
C PRO A 310 37.61 32.62 6.58
N HIS A 311 37.79 33.70 5.81
CA HIS A 311 38.34 33.77 4.45
C HIS A 311 39.58 32.91 4.16
#